data_AF-A0A522ZPD9-F1
#
_entry.id   AF-A0A522ZPD9-F1
#
_cell.length_a   1.000
_cell.length_b   1.000
_cell.length_c   1.000
_cell.angle_alpha   90.00
_cell.angle_beta   90.00
_cell.angle_gamma   90.00
#
_symmetry.space_group_name_H-M   'P 1'
#
loop_
_entity.id
_entity.type
_entity.pdbx_description
1 polymer ?
#
loop_
_entity_poly.entity_id
_entity_poly.type
_entity_poly.pdbx_seq_one_letter_code
_entity_poly.pdbx_strand_id
1 'polypeptide(L)' 'HAMKLAKTMRPDQTILVNLSGRGDKDIGTVADLSGVDFYDRPSMRGLAVKGRPQEAA' A
#
# COMPACT_ATOMS: atom_id res chain seq x y z
N HIS A 1 12.99 -2.08 3.17
CA HIS A 1 14.27 -2.66 3.65
C HIS A 1 15.33 -2.68 2.55
N ALA A 2 15.04 -3.26 1.37
CA ALA A 2 15.96 -3.31 0.22
C ALA A 2 16.62 -1.95 -0.15
N MET A 3 15.85 -0.85 -0.17
CA MET A 3 16.38 0.49 -0.45
C MET A 3 17.44 0.98 0.56
N LYS A 4 17.40 0.52 1.82
CA LYS A 4 18.41 0.89 2.82
C LYS A 4 19.70 0.09 2.60
N LEU A 5 19.58 -1.20 2.28
CA LEU A 5 20.69 -2.09 1.96
C LEU A 5 21.39 -1.69 0.65
N ALA A 6 20.63 -1.33 -0.39
CA ALA A 6 21.18 -0.93 -1.68
C ALA A 6 22.17 0.25 -1.57
N LYS A 7 21.95 1.17 -0.62
CA LYS A 7 22.83 2.33 -0.39
C LYS A 7 24.23 1.95 0.12
N THR A 8 24.41 0.77 0.69
CA THR A 8 25.71 0.30 1.23
C THR A 8 26.39 -0.70 0.31
N MET A 9 25.77 -1.06 -0.82
CA MET A 9 26.29 -2.05 -1.76
C MET A 9 27.10 -1.39 -2.87
N ARG A 10 27.96 -2.18 -3.52
CA ARG A 10 28.68 -1.72 -4.70
C ARG A 10 27.76 -1.73 -5.94
N PRO A 11 28.05 -0.91 -6.97
CA PRO A 11 27.20 -0.81 -8.16
C PRO A 11 27.04 -2.10 -8.96
N ASP A 12 27.98 -3.04 -8.86
CA ASP A 12 27.98 -4.32 -9.58
C ASP A 12 27.11 -5.40 -8.92
N GLN A 13 26.67 -5.19 -7.68
CA GLN A 13 25.92 -6.19 -6.92
C GLN A 13 24.42 -6.10 -7.23
N THR A 14 23.79 -7.26 -7.44
CA THR A 14 22.34 -7.36 -7.68
C THR A 14 21.61 -7.82 -6.42
N ILE A 15 20.40 -7.28 -6.18
CA ILE A 15 19.52 -7.68 -5.07
C ILE A 15 18.30 -8.40 -5.65
N LEU A 16 18.02 -9.62 -5.17
CA LEU A 16 16.75 -10.30 -5.39
C LEU A 16 15.79 -9.98 -4.25
N VAL A 17 14.67 -9.33 -4.56
CA VAL A 17 13.63 -9.02 -3.57
C VAL A 17 12.44 -9.92 -3.81
N ASN A 18 12.09 -10.73 -2.81
CA ASN A 18 10.86 -11.52 -2.84
C ASN A 18 9.67 -10.69 -2.36
N LEU A 19 8.61 -10.64 -3.15
CA LEU A 19 7.35 -9.98 -2.80
C LEU A 19 6.27 -11.05 -2.60
N SER A 20 6.21 -11.63 -1.40
CA SER A 20 5.28 -12.72 -1.09
C SER A 20 3.86 -12.28 -0.73
N GLY A 21 3.62 -10.98 -0.53
CA GLY A 21 2.32 -10.44 -0.12
C GLY A 21 1.29 -10.43 -1.25
N ARG A 22 0.02 -10.64 -0.90
CA ARG A 22 -1.11 -10.58 -1.85
C ARG A 22 -1.69 -9.17 -1.87
N GLY A 23 -1.34 -8.39 -2.90
CA GLY A 23 -1.65 -6.96 -2.97
C GLY A 23 -3.13 -6.59 -2.96
N ASP A 24 -4.04 -7.49 -3.30
CA ASP A 24 -5.48 -7.21 -3.25
C ASP A 24 -6.02 -7.08 -1.81
N LYS A 25 -5.37 -7.70 -0.82
CA LYS A 25 -5.77 -7.59 0.59
C LYS A 25 -5.39 -6.25 1.19
N ASP A 26 -4.38 -5.61 0.62
CA ASP A 26 -3.83 -4.34 1.09
C ASP A 26 -4.23 -3.17 0.18
N ILE A 27 -5.13 -3.40 -0.78
CA ILE A 27 -5.55 -2.38 -1.75
C ILE A 27 -6.22 -1.17 -1.08
N GLY A 28 -6.91 -1.37 0.04
CA GLY A 28 -7.47 -0.27 0.84
C GLY A 28 -6.38 0.63 1.40
N THR A 29 -5.31 0.05 1.96
CA THR A 29 -4.15 0.80 2.48
C THR A 29 -3.45 1.57 1.36
N VAL A 30 -3.29 0.95 0.18
CA VAL A 30 -2.70 1.63 -0.98
C VAL A 30 -3.58 2.77 -1.44
N ALA A 31 -4.90 2.57 -1.49
CA ALA A 31 -5.85 3.61 -1.89
C ALA A 31 -5.77 4.83 -0.97
N ASP A 32 -5.70 4.60 0.34
CA ASP A 32 -5.52 5.65 1.36
C ASP A 32 -4.21 6.42 1.15
N LEU A 33 -3.08 5.73 0.97
CA LEU A 33 -1.77 6.36 0.73
C LEU A 33 -1.70 7.11 -0.60
N SER A 34 -2.51 6.71 -1.58
CA SER A 34 -2.52 7.30 -2.93
C SER A 34 -3.58 8.40 -3.08
N GLY A 35 -4.43 8.61 -2.07
CA GLY A 35 -5.56 9.54 -2.13
C GLY A 35 -6.63 9.14 -3.16
N VAL A 36 -6.76 7.86 -3.47
CA VAL A 36 -7.75 7.35 -4.44
C VAL A 36 -8.90 6.65 -3.73
N ASP A 37 -10.09 6.78 -4.30
CA ASP A 37 -11.30 6.19 -3.76
C ASP A 37 -11.38 4.71 -4.18
N PHE A 38 -11.34 3.79 -3.22
CA PHE A 38 -11.42 2.34 -3.46
C PHE A 38 -12.70 1.74 -2.86
N TYR A 39 -13.43 1.00 -3.70
CA TYR A 39 -14.65 0.31 -3.31
C TYR A 39 -14.85 -0.92 -4.21
N ASP A 40 -15.25 -2.05 -3.63
CA ASP A 40 -15.51 -3.28 -4.40
C ASP A 40 -16.71 -3.14 -5.36
N ARG A 41 -17.63 -2.21 -5.07
CA ARG A 41 -18.81 -1.90 -5.89
C ARG A 41 -19.11 -0.41 -5.87
N PRO A 42 -19.57 0.19 -6.99
CA PRO A 42 -19.93 1.62 -7.03
C PRO A 42 -20.94 2.06 -5.96
N SER A 43 -21.87 1.17 -5.58
CA SER A 43 -22.86 1.42 -4.53
C SER A 43 -22.28 1.49 -3.12
N MET A 44 -21.03 1.07 -2.93
CA MET A 44 -20.34 1.08 -1.63
C MET A 44 -19.47 2.33 -1.43
N ARG A 45 -19.51 3.27 -2.38
CA ARG A 45 -18.80 4.54 -2.30
C ARG A 45 -19.27 5.33 -1.08
N GLY A 46 -18.33 5.74 -0.23
CA GLY A 46 -18.60 6.46 1.02
C GLY A 46 -18.71 5.60 2.29
N LEU A 47 -18.70 4.26 2.19
CA LEU A 47 -18.60 3.39 3.38
C LEU A 47 -17.17 3.41 3.94
N ALA A 48 -17.05 3.53 5.26
CA ALA A 48 -15.78 3.46 5.96
C ALA A 48 -15.46 2.02 6.36
N VAL A 49 -14.27 1.54 5.98
CA VAL A 49 -13.71 0.29 6.52
C VAL A 49 -13.33 0.50 8.00
N LYS A 50 -13.53 -0.53 8.82
CA LYS A 50 -13.32 -0.50 10.27
C LYS A 50 -11.85 -0.16 10.57
N GLY A 51 -11.60 1.04 11.09
CA GLY A 51 -10.24 1.55 11.37
C GLY A 51 -9.97 3.00 10.95
N ARG A 52 -10.86 3.65 10.19
CA ARG A 52 -10.74 5.10 9.95
C ARG A 52 -11.03 5.88 11.24
N PRO A 53 -10.18 6.85 11.65
CA PRO A 53 -10.67 7.98 12.43
C PRO A 53 -11.70 8.69 11.56
N GLN A 54 -12.90 8.92 12.09
CA GLN A 54 -13.88 9.79 11.44
C GLN A 54 -13.23 11.18 11.36
N GLU A 55 -12.84 11.64 10.18
CA GLU A 55 -12.52 13.05 10.00
C GLU A 55 -13.79 13.82 10.33
N ALA A 56 -13.75 14.50 11.48
CA ALA A 56 -14.79 15.42 11.90
C ALA A 56 -14.83 16.55 10.88
N ALA A 57 -16.05 16.83 10.43
CA ALA A 57 -16.42 17.90 9.51
C ALA A 57 -15.86 19.27 9.91
#